data_AF-X0VXF9-F1
#
_entry.id   AF-X0VXF9-F1
#
_cell.length_a   1.000
_cell.length_b   1.000
_cell.length_c   1.000
_cell.angle_alpha   90.00
_cell.angle_beta   90.00
_cell.angle_gamma   90.00
#
_symmetry.space_group_name_H-M   'P 1'
#
loop_
_entity.id
_entity.type
_entity.pdbx_description
1 polymer ?
#
loop_
_entity_poly.entity_id
_entity_poly.type
_entity_poly.pdbx_seq_one_letter_code
_entity_poly.pdbx_strand_id
1 'polypeptide(L)'
;MSLEKYHKMGEILDRFLRPNTFPVAYKLIKDESEIPQKALRPLKNYKTRLLICQCLHLTKTTGRTHALLTEDNYCLEGSCAHGWAEKPPYMLDGTAIYPRLVPDLEIAKKFEQD
;
A
#
# COMPACT_ATOMS: atom_id res chain seq x y z
N MET A 1 0.21 20.13 -2.90
CA MET A 1 1.57 20.42 -3.40
C MET A 1 1.66 20.04 -4.88
N SER A 2 2.44 20.77 -5.69
CA SER A 2 2.61 20.46 -7.11
C SER A 2 3.47 19.21 -7.31
N LEU A 3 3.29 18.52 -8.45
CA LEU A 3 4.09 17.36 -8.84
C LEU A 3 5.59 17.68 -8.91
N GLU A 4 5.92 18.86 -9.43
CA GLU A 4 7.30 19.36 -9.49
C GLU A 4 7.96 19.42 -8.11
N LYS A 5 7.22 19.81 -7.08
CA LYS A 5 7.75 19.87 -5.71
C LYS A 5 8.06 18.46 -5.17
N TYR A 6 7.22 17.47 -5.46
CA TYR A 6 7.49 16.08 -5.08
C TYR A 6 8.71 15.50 -5.82
N HIS A 7 8.89 15.81 -7.10
CA HIS A 7 10.08 15.40 -7.84
C HIS A 7 11.36 15.99 -7.22
N LYS A 8 11.36 17.30 -6.91
CA LYS A 8 12.48 17.96 -6.22
C LYS A 8 12.78 17.31 -4.86
N MET A 9 11.75 16.92 -4.10
CA MET A 9 11.96 16.18 -2.84
C MET A 9 12.58 14.80 -3.07
N GLY A 10 12.13 14.08 -4.11
CA GLY A 10 12.73 12.81 -4.51
C GLY A 10 14.22 12.94 -4.84
N GLU A 11 14.60 13.97 -5.61
CA GLU A 11 16.01 14.26 -5.94
C GLU A 11 16.86 14.56 -4.70
N ILE A 12 16.29 15.29 -3.71
CA ILE A 12 16.96 15.57 -2.44
C ILE A 12 17.17 14.26 -1.66
N LEU A 13 16.13 13.43 -1.52
CA LEU A 13 16.24 12.15 -0.82
C LEU A 13 17.27 11.23 -1.47
N ASP A 14 17.27 11.15 -2.79
CA ASP A 14 18.22 10.35 -3.56
C ASP A 14 19.67 10.85 -3.36
N ARG A 15 19.88 12.17 -3.46
CA ARG A 15 21.21 12.79 -3.30
C ARG A 15 21.83 12.54 -1.93
N PHE A 16 21.05 12.73 -0.86
CA PHE A 16 21.57 12.72 0.51
C PHE A 16 21.51 11.35 1.17
N LEU A 17 20.48 10.55 0.91
CA LEU A 17 20.30 9.24 1.55
C LEU A 17 20.78 8.08 0.68
N ARG A 18 20.82 8.26 -0.65
CA ARG A 18 21.19 7.22 -1.64
C ARG A 18 20.56 5.86 -1.33
N PRO A 19 19.22 5.79 -1.22
CA PRO A 19 18.55 4.54 -0.92
C PRO A 19 18.79 3.51 -2.04
N ASN A 20 18.82 2.23 -1.67
CA ASN A 20 18.97 1.12 -2.64
C ASN A 20 17.77 1.00 -3.62
N THR A 21 16.73 1.80 -3.46
CA THR A 21 15.49 1.77 -4.25
C THR A 21 15.01 3.19 -4.51
N PHE A 22 14.28 3.41 -5.60
CA PHE A 22 13.74 4.72 -5.96
C PHE A 22 12.84 5.29 -4.85
N PRO A 23 12.98 6.58 -4.50
CA PRO A 23 11.99 7.27 -3.68
C PRO A 23 10.61 7.22 -4.36
N VAL A 24 9.57 6.93 -3.58
CA VAL A 24 8.20 6.82 -4.10
C VAL A 24 7.28 7.82 -3.43
N ALA A 25 6.38 8.40 -4.22
CA ALA A 25 5.24 9.17 -3.73
C ALA A 25 3.99 8.30 -3.79
N TYR A 26 3.14 8.39 -2.77
CA TYR A 26 1.87 7.68 -2.69
C TYR A 26 0.73 8.70 -2.67
N LYS A 27 -0.31 8.46 -3.47
CA LYS A 27 -1.51 9.29 -3.55
C LYS A 27 -2.73 8.40 -3.50
N LEU A 28 -3.65 8.70 -2.58
CA LEU A 28 -5.00 8.16 -2.61
C LEU A 28 -5.81 8.92 -3.66
N ILE A 29 -6.42 8.18 -4.59
CA ILE A 29 -7.28 8.71 -5.66
C ILE A 29 -8.75 8.59 -5.25
N LYS A 30 -9.60 9.48 -5.75
CA LYS A 30 -11.05 9.45 -5.52
C LYS A 30 -11.78 8.67 -6.61
N ASP A 31 -11.25 8.69 -7.83
CA ASP A 31 -11.84 8.03 -8.99
C ASP A 31 -10.77 7.47 -9.94
N GLU A 32 -11.18 6.55 -10.81
CA GLU A 32 -10.27 5.89 -11.75
C GLU A 32 -9.70 6.84 -12.83
N SER A 33 -10.34 7.98 -13.10
CA SER A 33 -9.84 8.95 -14.09
C SER A 33 -8.58 9.67 -13.60
N GLU A 34 -8.32 9.67 -12.28
CA GLU A 34 -7.07 10.17 -11.71
C GLU A 34 -5.88 9.23 -11.91
N ILE A 35 -6.09 8.00 -12.40
CA ILE A 35 -5.03 7.04 -12.66
C ILE A 35 -4.18 7.52 -13.85
N PRO A 36 -2.86 7.73 -13.68
CA PRO A 36 -2.01 8.12 -14.79
C PRO A 36 -2.03 7.09 -15.91
N GLN A 37 -2.07 7.52 -17.17
CA GLN A 37 -2.09 6.61 -18.34
C GLN A 37 -0.93 5.60 -18.35
N LYS A 38 0.23 6.00 -17.82
CA LYS A 38 1.43 5.15 -17.71
C LYS A 38 1.38 4.15 -16.54
N ALA A 39 0.38 4.22 -15.66
CA ALA A 39 0.31 3.39 -14.48
C ALA A 39 -0.07 1.95 -14.83
N LEU A 40 0.63 1.00 -14.23
CA LEU A 40 0.33 -0.42 -14.35
C LEU A 40 -0.64 -0.85 -13.24
N ARG A 41 -1.70 -1.54 -13.63
CA ARG A 41 -2.71 -2.14 -12.76
C ARG A 41 -2.42 -3.65 -12.67
N PRO A 42 -2.19 -4.24 -11.49
CA PRO A 42 -1.78 -5.64 -11.39
C PRO A 42 -2.68 -6.63 -12.13
N LEU A 43 -4.00 -6.55 -11.93
CA LEU A 43 -4.91 -7.51 -12.55
C LEU A 43 -4.94 -7.34 -14.08
N LYS A 44 -4.91 -6.10 -14.57
CA LYS A 44 -4.93 -5.79 -16.00
C LYS A 44 -3.63 -6.18 -16.71
N ASN A 45 -2.50 -5.82 -16.13
CA ASN A 45 -1.18 -5.89 -16.77
C ASN A 45 -0.39 -7.17 -16.44
N TYR A 46 -0.56 -7.74 -15.25
CA TYR A 46 0.14 -8.97 -14.82
C TYR A 46 -0.77 -10.19 -14.75
N LYS A 47 -2.08 -10.03 -14.97
CA LYS A 47 -3.08 -11.11 -14.89
C LYS A 47 -3.10 -11.82 -13.53
N THR A 48 -2.68 -11.11 -12.48
CA THR A 48 -2.68 -11.59 -11.11
C THR A 48 -3.00 -10.46 -10.15
N ARG A 49 -3.52 -10.81 -8.99
CA ARG A 49 -3.67 -9.88 -7.87
C ARG A 49 -2.37 -9.86 -7.07
N LEU A 50 -2.00 -8.67 -6.59
CA LEU A 50 -0.81 -8.49 -5.75
C LEU A 50 -1.21 -7.99 -4.38
N LEU A 51 -0.39 -8.28 -3.38
CA LEU A 51 -0.50 -7.58 -2.10
C LEU A 51 -0.04 -6.13 -2.27
N ILE A 52 -0.63 -5.19 -1.53
CA ILE A 52 -0.25 -3.77 -1.57
C ILE A 52 1.27 -3.60 -1.36
N CYS A 53 1.85 -4.34 -0.42
CA CYS A 53 3.29 -4.32 -0.14
C CYS A 53 4.15 -4.84 -1.31
N GLN A 54 3.69 -5.84 -2.06
CA GLN A 54 4.38 -6.33 -3.26
C GLN A 54 4.35 -5.30 -4.37
N CYS A 55 3.20 -4.63 -4.57
CA CYS A 55 3.07 -3.57 -5.56
C CYS A 55 3.95 -2.34 -5.22
N LEU A 56 4.01 -1.95 -3.94
CA LEU A 56 4.93 -0.92 -3.46
C LEU A 56 6.39 -1.32 -3.67
N HIS A 57 6.73 -2.59 -3.40
CA HIS A 57 8.06 -3.11 -3.66
C HIS A 57 8.43 -2.99 -5.15
N LEU A 58 7.57 -3.47 -6.05
CA LEU A 58 7.78 -3.36 -7.49
C LEU A 58 7.92 -1.91 -7.94
N THR A 59 7.11 -1.00 -7.40
CA THR A 59 7.20 0.44 -7.71
C THR A 59 8.59 0.99 -7.37
N LYS A 60 9.07 0.76 -6.14
CA LYS A 60 10.35 1.32 -5.69
C LYS A 60 11.57 0.61 -6.29
N THR A 61 11.47 -0.64 -6.73
CA THR A 61 12.61 -1.35 -7.34
C THR A 61 12.69 -1.21 -8.85
N THR A 62 11.56 -1.05 -9.54
CA THR A 62 11.53 -0.94 -11.01
C THR A 62 11.39 0.49 -11.52
N GLY A 63 11.05 1.45 -10.65
CA GLY A 63 10.75 2.83 -11.05
C GLY A 63 9.43 2.98 -11.82
N ARG A 64 8.66 1.90 -11.99
CA ARG A 64 7.38 1.92 -12.70
C ARG A 64 6.29 2.49 -11.80
N THR A 65 5.40 3.28 -12.40
CA THR A 65 4.19 3.76 -11.73
C THR A 65 3.15 2.64 -11.69
N HIS A 66 2.60 2.37 -10.51
CA HIS A 66 1.50 1.42 -10.35
C HIS A 66 0.28 2.12 -9.75
N ALA A 67 -0.90 1.60 -10.09
CA ALA A 67 -2.15 1.94 -9.44
C ALA A 67 -2.78 0.66 -8.89
N LEU A 68 -3.45 0.78 -7.75
CA LEU A 68 -4.16 -0.31 -7.09
C LEU A 68 -5.60 0.12 -6.85
N LEU A 69 -6.53 -0.69 -7.34
CA LEU A 69 -7.91 -0.70 -6.86
C LEU A 69 -8.17 -1.98 -6.06
N THR A 70 -9.33 -2.03 -5.43
CA THR A 70 -9.78 -3.19 -4.64
C THR A 70 -9.62 -4.52 -5.39
N GLU A 71 -9.94 -4.55 -6.68
CA GLU A 71 -9.86 -5.76 -7.51
C GLU A 71 -8.43 -6.25 -7.82
N ASP A 72 -7.42 -5.38 -7.71
CA ASP A 72 -6.01 -5.75 -7.89
C ASP A 72 -5.39 -6.35 -6.63
N ASN A 73 -6.00 -6.11 -5.47
CA ASN A 73 -5.45 -6.48 -4.18
C ASN A 73 -5.96 -7.85 -3.74
N TYR A 74 -5.06 -8.64 -3.13
CA TYR A 74 -5.41 -9.90 -2.46
C TYR A 74 -5.32 -9.80 -0.92
N CYS A 75 -4.73 -8.74 -0.40
CA CYS A 75 -4.49 -8.57 1.03
C CYS A 75 -5.77 -8.11 1.75
N LEU A 76 -6.38 -8.98 2.53
CA LEU A 76 -7.61 -8.64 3.27
C LEU A 76 -7.36 -7.54 4.32
N GLU A 77 -6.33 -7.69 5.17
CA GLU A 77 -5.95 -6.67 6.16
C GLU A 77 -5.70 -5.31 5.49
N GLY A 78 -4.99 -5.32 4.36
CA GLY A 78 -4.73 -4.12 3.55
C GLY A 78 -6.01 -3.50 2.99
N SER A 79 -6.95 -4.33 2.51
CA SER A 79 -8.27 -3.85 2.06
C SER A 79 -9.05 -3.20 3.21
N CYS A 80 -9.06 -3.80 4.41
CA CYS A 80 -9.72 -3.22 5.57
C CYS A 80 -9.06 -1.90 6.00
N ALA A 81 -7.73 -1.85 6.06
CA ALA A 81 -6.99 -0.64 6.43
C ALA A 81 -7.18 0.53 5.44
N HIS A 82 -7.46 0.23 4.16
CA HIS A 82 -7.76 1.26 3.14
C HIS A 82 -9.27 1.56 3.03
N GLY A 83 -10.12 0.94 3.85
CA GLY A 83 -11.57 1.11 3.80
C GLY A 83 -12.24 0.49 2.57
N TRP A 84 -11.56 -0.42 1.88
CA TRP A 84 -12.12 -1.15 0.73
C TRP A 84 -13.00 -2.33 1.12
N ALA A 85 -12.88 -2.82 2.35
CA ALA A 85 -13.68 -3.89 2.90
C ALA A 85 -13.91 -3.67 4.41
N GLU A 86 -15.05 -4.13 4.92
CA GLU A 86 -15.28 -4.15 6.36
C GLU A 86 -14.40 -5.19 7.04
N LYS A 87 -13.99 -4.94 8.29
CA LYS A 87 -13.26 -5.92 9.09
C LYS A 87 -14.21 -7.09 9.44
N PRO A 88 -13.90 -8.34 9.08
CA PRO A 88 -14.67 -9.49 9.52
C PRO A 88 -14.53 -9.69 11.04
N PRO A 89 -15.49 -10.36 11.71
CA PRO A 89 -15.51 -10.46 13.17
C PRO A 89 -14.25 -11.02 13.81
N TYR A 90 -13.57 -11.98 13.15
CA TYR A 90 -12.35 -12.60 13.65
C TYR A 90 -11.13 -11.65 13.66
N MET A 91 -11.21 -10.50 12.98
CA MET A 91 -10.17 -9.47 13.10
C MET A 91 -10.38 -8.58 14.33
N LEU A 92 -11.55 -8.58 14.97
CA LEU A 92 -11.87 -7.67 16.06
C LEU A 92 -11.53 -8.22 17.45
N ASP A 93 -11.21 -9.51 17.54
CA ASP A 93 -10.91 -10.20 18.80
C ASP A 93 -9.39 -10.30 19.09
N GLY A 94 -8.54 -9.74 18.21
CA GLY A 94 -7.08 -9.74 18.32
C GLY A 94 -6.39 -11.00 17.79
N THR A 95 -7.15 -12.05 17.42
CA THR A 95 -6.56 -13.33 16.97
C THR A 95 -5.87 -13.23 15.62
N ALA A 96 -6.23 -12.25 14.79
CA ALA A 96 -5.59 -12.03 13.49
C ALA A 96 -4.10 -11.66 13.60
N ILE A 97 -3.70 -11.00 14.69
CA ILE A 97 -2.34 -10.45 14.85
C ILE A 97 -1.56 -11.07 16.01
N TYR A 98 -2.25 -11.74 16.95
CA TYR A 98 -1.63 -12.51 18.03
C TYR A 98 -1.22 -13.92 17.56
N PRO A 99 -0.05 -14.45 17.99
CA PRO A 99 1.04 -13.78 18.71
C PRO A 99 2.05 -13.12 17.77
N ARG A 100 1.81 -13.15 16.46
CA ARG A 100 2.83 -12.86 15.43
C ARG A 100 3.32 -11.40 15.47
N LEU A 101 2.39 -10.44 15.54
CA LEU A 101 2.70 -9.01 15.53
C LEU A 101 2.65 -8.43 16.94
N VAL A 102 1.67 -8.88 17.74
CA VAL A 102 1.50 -8.45 19.13
C VAL A 102 1.49 -9.71 20.01
N PRO A 103 2.48 -9.90 20.90
CA PRO A 103 2.64 -11.14 21.67
C PRO A 103 1.71 -11.23 22.89
N ASP A 104 0.78 -10.30 23.06
CA ASP A 104 -0.21 -10.27 24.13
C ASP A 104 -1.62 -10.11 23.52
N LEU A 105 -2.54 -11.02 23.87
CA LEU A 105 -3.87 -11.07 23.25
C LEU A 105 -4.75 -9.87 23.64
N GLU A 106 -4.65 -9.37 24.87
CA GLU A 106 -5.44 -8.22 25.33
C GLU A 106 -4.98 -6.93 24.65
N ILE A 107 -3.67 -6.78 24.43
CA ILE A 107 -3.12 -5.66 23.64
C ILE A 107 -3.52 -5.81 22.16
N ALA A 108 -3.46 -7.03 21.61
CA ALA A 108 -3.85 -7.29 20.22
C ALA A 108 -5.32 -6.93 19.95
N LYS A 109 -6.21 -7.29 20.89
CA LYS A 109 -7.63 -6.97 20.79
C LYS A 109 -7.89 -5.46 20.81
N LYS A 110 -7.17 -4.70 21.65
CA LYS A 110 -7.27 -3.23 21.66
C LYS A 110 -6.77 -2.62 20.37
N PHE A 111 -5.63 -3.10 19.85
CA PHE A 111 -5.04 -2.60 18.60
C PHE A 111 -5.99 -2.71 17.41
N GLU A 112 -6.82 -3.75 17.35
CA GLU A 112 -7.76 -3.95 16.25
C GLU A 112 -9.06 -3.14 16.35
N GLN A 113 -9.34 -2.56 17.53
CA GLN A 113 -10.54 -1.78 17.81
C GLN A 113 -10.32 -0.25 17.70
N ASP A 114 -9.07 0.19 17.72
CA ASP A 114 -8.65 1.56 17.43
C ASP A 114 -8.69 1.88 15.92
#